data_AF-A0A942L8J1-F1
#
_entry.id   AF-A0A942L8J1-F1
#
_cell.length_a   1.000
_cell.length_b   1.000
_cell.length_c   1.000
_cell.angle_alpha   90.00
_cell.angle_beta   90.00
_cell.angle_gamma   90.00
#
_symmetry.space_group_name_H-M   'P 1'
#
loop_
_entity.id
_entity.type
_entity.pdbx_description
1 polymer ?
#
loop_
_entity_poly.entity_id
_entity_poly.type
_entity_poly.pdbx_seq_one_letter_code
_entity_poly.pdbx_strand_id
1 'polypeptide(L)'
;MRSSLDEYRIPHPHLQYHCSVLLAKRTWIGLHSYRLNVLASHLSICHTHHDAEDDAATAAEIVLRASVFHSATSVDDLCTRTGTTQGRIYTDGYVPPRARRVRTR
;
A
#
# COMPACT_ATOMS: atom_id res chain seq x y z
N MET A 1 -11.27 6.81 -7.70
CA MET A 1 -12.21 6.49 -6.61
C MET A 1 -12.83 7.74 -6.01
N ARG A 2 -12.14 8.56 -5.18
CA ARG A 2 -12.76 9.74 -4.51
C ARG A 2 -13.47 10.69 -5.47
N SER A 3 -12.75 11.16 -6.50
CA SER A 3 -13.34 12.02 -7.54
C SER A 3 -14.55 11.40 -8.24
N SER A 4 -14.59 10.07 -8.39
CA SER A 4 -15.73 9.36 -8.97
C SER A 4 -16.92 9.38 -8.01
N LEU A 5 -16.70 9.15 -6.71
CA LEU A 5 -17.75 9.26 -5.69
C LEU A 5 -18.30 10.70 -5.60
N ASP A 6 -17.42 11.69 -5.67
CA ASP A 6 -17.79 13.12 -5.68
C ASP A 6 -18.66 13.45 -6.90
N GLU A 7 -18.25 13.03 -8.09
CA GLU A 7 -18.96 13.25 -9.36
C GLU A 7 -20.38 12.64 -9.32
N TYR A 8 -20.49 11.41 -8.84
CA TYR A 8 -21.77 10.71 -8.74
C TYR A 8 -22.55 11.01 -7.46
N ARG A 9 -22.08 11.94 -6.62
CA ARG A 9 -22.68 12.31 -5.32
C ARG A 9 -22.96 11.11 -4.41
N ILE A 10 -22.06 10.12 -4.45
CA ILE A 10 -22.11 8.96 -3.58
C ILE A 10 -21.37 9.30 -2.28
N PRO A 11 -21.99 9.14 -1.09
CA PRO A 11 -21.31 9.35 0.18
C PRO A 11 -20.03 8.52 0.28
N HIS A 12 -18.96 9.13 0.80
CA HIS A 12 -17.71 8.41 0.98
C HIS A 12 -17.89 7.29 2.02
N PRO A 13 -17.48 6.05 1.69
CA PRO A 13 -17.57 4.94 2.63
C PRO A 13 -16.57 5.14 3.76
N HIS A 14 -16.89 4.60 4.93
CA HIS A 14 -15.93 4.50 6.03
C HIS A 14 -15.05 3.28 5.78
N LEU A 15 -13.81 3.51 5.35
CA LEU A 15 -12.86 2.42 5.12
C LEU A 15 -11.42 2.82 5.45
N GLN A 16 -10.65 1.78 5.76
CA GLN A 16 -9.21 1.84 5.94
C GLN A 16 -8.53 1.23 4.72
N TYR A 17 -7.39 1.80 4.32
CA TYR A 17 -6.62 1.29 3.19
C TYR A 17 -5.12 1.46 3.39
N HIS A 18 -4.36 0.60 2.75
CA HIS A 18 -2.90 0.54 2.86
C HIS A 18 -2.26 0.75 1.49
N CYS A 19 -1.08 1.37 1.47
CA CYS A 19 -0.35 1.64 0.23
C CYS A 19 0.80 0.64 0.08
N SER A 20 0.63 -0.34 -0.81
CA SER A 20 1.65 -1.37 -1.11
C SER A 20 2.98 -0.75 -1.54
N VAL A 21 2.97 0.34 -2.33
CA VAL A 21 4.18 1.08 -2.72
C VAL A 21 4.88 1.73 -1.53
N LEU A 22 4.13 2.32 -0.60
CA LEU A 22 4.71 2.94 0.60
C LEU A 22 5.36 1.88 1.50
N LEU A 23 4.68 0.75 1.68
CA LEU A 23 5.22 -0.40 2.41
C LEU A 23 6.48 -0.93 1.72
N ALA A 24 6.44 -1.15 0.41
CA ALA A 24 7.58 -1.60 -0.37
C ALA A 24 8.79 -0.67 -0.26
N LYS A 25 8.58 0.66 -0.29
CA LYS A 25 9.64 1.67 -0.09
C LYS A 25 10.30 1.59 1.28
N ARG A 26 9.58 1.14 2.31
CA ARG A 26 10.10 0.96 3.68
C ARG A 26 10.68 -0.44 3.92
N THR A 27 10.32 -1.42 3.10
CA THR A 27 10.80 -2.79 3.19
C THR A 27 12.06 -3.01 2.36
N TRP A 28 12.04 -2.68 1.07
CA TRP A 28 13.16 -2.90 0.14
C TRP A 28 13.76 -1.57 -0.27
N ILE A 29 14.67 -1.03 0.56
CA ILE A 29 15.27 0.29 0.36
C ILE A 29 16.31 0.24 -0.77
N GLY A 30 16.33 1.26 -1.63
CA GLY A 30 17.37 1.45 -2.65
C GLY A 30 17.03 0.91 -4.04
N LEU A 31 15.77 0.49 -4.28
CA LEU A 31 15.34 0.14 -5.63
C LEU A 31 15.29 1.39 -6.53
N HIS A 32 15.69 1.24 -7.78
CA HIS A 32 15.66 2.32 -8.79
C HIS A 32 14.23 2.80 -9.10
N SER A 33 13.22 1.96 -8.85
CA SER A 33 11.80 2.25 -9.08
C SER A 33 10.94 1.35 -8.19
N TYR A 34 9.74 1.81 -7.85
CA TYR A 34 8.73 1.07 -7.08
C TYR A 34 7.42 0.94 -7.88
N ARG A 35 7.51 0.97 -9.21
CA ARG A 35 6.39 0.61 -10.09
C ARG A 35 6.03 -0.87 -9.88
N LEU A 36 4.76 -1.21 -10.09
CA LEU A 36 4.23 -2.55 -9.80
C LEU A 36 5.04 -3.65 -10.52
N ASN A 37 5.32 -3.46 -11.80
CA ASN A 37 6.12 -4.38 -12.60
C ASN A 37 7.55 -4.57 -12.06
N VAL A 38 8.20 -3.50 -11.59
CA VAL A 38 9.55 -3.56 -11.02
C VAL A 38 9.54 -4.33 -9.70
N LEU A 39 8.54 -4.09 -8.86
CA LEU A 39 8.37 -4.84 -7.60
C LEU A 39 8.03 -6.31 -7.86
N ALA A 40 7.17 -6.60 -8.82
CA ALA A 40 6.84 -7.97 -9.21
C ALA A 40 8.09 -8.71 -9.69
N SER A 41 8.89 -8.12 -10.58
CA SER A 41 10.16 -8.72 -11.01
C SER A 41 11.15 -8.89 -9.86
N HIS A 42 11.30 -7.89 -8.99
CA HIS A 42 12.20 -7.96 -7.83
C HIS A 42 11.84 -9.09 -6.87
N LEU A 43 10.55 -9.34 -6.68
CA LEU A 43 10.02 -10.36 -5.77
C LEU A 43 9.74 -11.71 -6.46
N SER A 44 10.05 -11.83 -7.75
CA SER A 44 9.76 -13.00 -8.58
C SER A 44 8.26 -13.40 -8.55
N ILE A 45 7.38 -12.39 -8.63
CA ILE A 45 5.93 -12.57 -8.77
C ILE A 45 5.60 -12.63 -10.27
N CYS A 46 4.87 -13.66 -10.70
CA CYS A 46 4.32 -13.71 -12.05
C CYS A 46 3.26 -12.61 -12.19
N HIS A 47 3.54 -11.62 -13.03
CA HIS A 47 2.65 -10.49 -13.30
C HIS A 47 2.36 -10.43 -14.80
N THR A 48 1.10 -10.57 -15.16
CA THR A 48 0.58 -10.45 -16.52
C THR A 48 0.03 -9.04 -16.70
N HIS A 49 0.74 -8.22 -17.47
CA HIS A 49 0.35 -6.82 -17.66
C HIS A 49 -1.03 -6.69 -18.34
N HIS A 50 -1.88 -5.79 -17.81
CA HIS A 50 -3.18 -5.32 -18.33
C HIS A 50 -4.46 -5.93 -17.73
N ASP A 51 -4.37 -6.70 -16.65
CA ASP A 51 -5.56 -7.12 -15.90
C ASP A 51 -5.63 -6.43 -14.54
N ALA A 52 -6.76 -5.76 -14.26
CA ALA A 52 -6.99 -5.10 -12.98
C ALA A 52 -7.04 -6.11 -11.82
N GLU A 53 -7.48 -7.34 -12.09
CA GLU A 53 -7.46 -8.43 -11.12
C GLU A 53 -6.02 -8.84 -10.78
N ASP A 54 -5.19 -9.05 -11.79
CA ASP A 54 -3.79 -9.44 -11.62
C ASP A 54 -2.96 -8.32 -10.95
N ASP A 55 -3.23 -7.06 -11.29
CA ASP A 55 -2.63 -5.90 -10.62
C ASP A 55 -2.98 -5.88 -9.12
N ALA A 56 -4.24 -6.17 -8.77
CA ALA A 56 -4.69 -6.24 -7.38
C ALA A 56 -4.08 -7.42 -6.63
N ALA A 57 -4.02 -8.60 -7.25
CA ALA A 57 -3.39 -9.80 -6.69
C ALA A 57 -1.89 -9.58 -6.46
N THR A 58 -1.19 -8.99 -7.43
CA THR A 58 0.23 -8.64 -7.33
C THR A 58 0.47 -7.63 -6.20
N ALA A 59 -0.37 -6.60 -6.09
CA ALA A 59 -0.27 -5.63 -5.00
C ALA A 59 -0.49 -6.26 -3.63
N ALA A 60 -1.41 -7.22 -3.50
CA ALA A 60 -1.64 -7.97 -2.26
C ALA A 60 -0.45 -8.86 -1.92
N GLU A 61 0.10 -9.60 -2.90
CA GLU A 61 1.28 -10.45 -2.72
C GLU A 61 2.50 -9.63 -2.27
N ILE A 62 2.71 -8.43 -2.82
CA ILE A 62 3.76 -7.51 -2.36
C ILE A 62 3.61 -7.21 -0.85
N VAL A 63 2.38 -6.98 -0.38
CA VAL A 63 2.12 -6.73 1.05
C VAL A 63 2.39 -7.99 1.88
N LEU A 64 1.98 -9.16 1.42
CA LEU A 64 2.27 -10.44 2.10
C LEU A 64 3.77 -10.69 2.20
N ARG A 65 4.54 -10.49 1.12
CA ARG A 65 6.00 -10.59 1.11
C ARG A 65 6.65 -9.59 2.08
N ALA A 66 6.12 -8.37 2.16
CA ALA A 66 6.58 -7.40 3.14
C ALA A 66 6.26 -7.85 4.58
N SER A 67 5.08 -8.42 4.84
CA SER A 67 4.72 -8.99 6.14
C SER A 67 5.70 -10.09 6.56
N VAL A 68 5.99 -11.03 5.64
CA VAL A 68 6.97 -12.10 5.90
C VAL A 68 8.36 -11.51 6.18
N PHE A 69 8.83 -10.56 5.37
CA PHE A 69 10.13 -9.91 5.53
C PHE A 69 10.30 -9.26 6.92
N HIS A 70 9.26 -8.60 7.43
CA HIS A 70 9.28 -7.94 8.75
C HIS A 70 8.85 -8.86 9.90
N SER A 71 8.51 -10.12 9.62
CA SER A 71 7.87 -11.04 10.57
C SER A 71 6.65 -10.41 11.24
N ALA A 72 5.84 -9.70 10.46
CA ALA A 72 4.63 -9.04 10.90
C ALA A 72 3.47 -10.04 10.94
N THR A 73 2.67 -9.97 12.00
CA THR A 73 1.52 -10.88 12.23
C THR A 73 0.20 -10.32 11.74
N SER A 74 0.16 -9.02 11.41
CA SER A 74 -0.99 -8.32 10.86
C SER A 74 -0.53 -7.14 10.01
N VAL A 75 -1.45 -6.54 9.24
CA VAL A 75 -1.15 -5.36 8.43
C VAL A 75 -0.85 -4.13 9.31
N ASP A 76 -1.52 -4.00 10.46
CA ASP A 76 -1.22 -2.95 11.44
C ASP A 76 0.17 -3.12 12.09
N ASP A 77 0.56 -4.36 12.40
CA ASP A 77 1.91 -4.68 12.88
C ASP A 77 2.96 -4.35 11.80
N LEU A 78 2.70 -4.71 10.54
CA LEU A 78 3.55 -4.32 9.41
C LEU A 78 3.69 -2.80 9.30
N CYS A 79 2.59 -2.05 9.46
CA CYS A 79 2.64 -0.58 9.45
C CYS A 79 3.52 -0.04 10.57
N THR A 80 3.40 -0.61 11.77
CA THR A 80 4.21 -0.23 12.94
C THR A 80 5.69 -0.47 12.67
N ARG A 81 6.06 -1.65 12.16
CA ARG A 81 7.44 -2.06 11.87
C ARG A 81 8.08 -1.24 10.74
N THR A 82 7.30 -0.93 9.70
CA THR A 82 7.78 -0.11 8.57
C THR A 82 7.77 1.39 8.86
N GLY A 83 7.20 1.79 10.01
CA GLY A 83 6.98 3.19 10.35
C GLY A 83 6.07 3.89 9.33
N THR A 84 5.01 3.22 8.89
CA THR A 84 3.99 3.76 7.98
C THR A 84 2.65 3.90 8.70
N THR A 85 1.74 4.65 8.10
CA THR A 85 0.39 4.88 8.61
C THR A 85 -0.62 4.48 7.56
N GLN A 86 -1.75 3.92 8.00
CA GLN A 86 -2.87 3.60 7.15
C GLN A 86 -3.63 4.85 6.68
N GLY A 87 -4.21 4.75 5.49
CA GLY A 87 -5.14 5.72 4.97
C GLY A 87 -6.56 5.46 5.47
N ARG A 88 -7.35 6.53 5.54
CA ARG A 88 -8.77 6.46 5.91
C ARG A 88 -9.59 7.31 4.96
N ILE A 89 -10.74 6.81 4.55
CA ILE A 89 -11.79 7.54 3.85
C ILE A 89 -13.02 7.51 4.76
N TYR A 90 -13.73 8.63 4.85
CA TYR A 90 -14.93 8.80 5.66
C TYR A 90 -15.79 9.92 5.05
N THR A 91 -17.03 10.06 5.52
CA THR A 91 -18.09 10.83 4.85
C THR A 91 -17.71 12.27 4.45
N ASP A 92 -16.92 12.95 5.27
CA ASP A 92 -16.53 14.35 5.12
C ASP A 92 -15.04 14.55 4.84
N GLY A 93 -14.29 13.49 4.53
CA GLY A 93 -12.89 13.65 4.20
C GLY A 93 -12.07 12.37 4.07
N TYR A 94 -10.75 12.56 4.00
CA TYR A 94 -9.81 11.45 3.93
C TYR A 94 -8.47 11.83 4.55
N VAL A 95 -7.79 10.82 5.08
CA VAL A 95 -6.41 10.90 5.54
C VAL A 95 -5.59 9.96 4.66
N PRO A 96 -4.60 10.44 3.88
CA PRO A 96 -3.78 9.56 3.08
C PRO A 96 -2.78 8.78 3.96
N PRO A 97 -2.37 7.57 3.55
CA PRO A 97 -1.30 6.83 4.20
C PRO A 97 0.01 7.60 4.06
N ARG A 98 0.82 7.63 5.13
CA ARG A 98 2.09 8.39 5.17
C ARG A 98 3.20 7.60 5.83
N ALA A 99 4.42 7.87 5.39
CA ALA A 99 5.62 7.45 6.10
C ALA A 99 5.78 8.31 7.37
N ARG A 100 5.92 7.68 8.54
CA ARG A 100 6.21 8.38 9.80
C ARG A 100 7.63 8.94 9.72
N ARG A 101 7.79 10.21 10.09
CA ARG A 101 9.12 10.81 10.26
C ARG A 101 9.77 10.18 11.48
N VAL A 102 10.95 9.61 11.32
CA VAL A 102 11.80 9.25 12.46
C VAL A 102 12.19 10.57 13.11
N ARG A 103 11.77 10.79 14.36
CA ARG A 103 12.27 11.91 15.14
C ARG A 103 13.69 11.54 15.57
N THR A 104 14.69 12.12 14.91
CA THR A 104 16.06 12.15 15.43
C THR A 104 16.01 12.90 16.76
N ARG A 105 16.43 12.23 17.84
CA ARG A 105 16.75 12.86 19.13
C ARG A 105 18.20 13.29 19.11
#